data_AF-A0A7Y3YQE1-F1
#
_entry.id   AF-A0A7Y3YQE1-F1
#
_cell.length_a   1.000
_cell.length_b   1.000
_cell.length_c   1.000
_cell.angle_alpha   90.00
_cell.angle_beta   90.00
_cell.angle_gamma   90.00
#
_symmetry.space_group_name_H-M   'P 1'
#
loop_
_entity.id
_entity.type
_entity.pdbx_description
1 polymer ?
#
loop_
_entity_poly.entity_id
_entity_poly.type
_entity_poly.pdbx_seq_one_letter_code
_entity_poly.pdbx_strand_id
1 'polypeptide(L)'
;MQTITGKHNHYRITIEEVNIKEDRELQTMQFEIEDRENMFAIVDKIKQDSGLDEQSATRLGVGIRLLGPLMMQDRKHPLFVDFMPHFRNFMQNLKKTLKGA
;
A
#
# COMPACT_ATOMS: atom_id res chain seq x y z
N MET A 1 -10.47 1.13 26.46
CA MET A 1 -11.22 0.38 25.42
C MET A 1 -11.72 1.40 24.41
N GLN A 2 -11.16 1.44 23.21
CA GLN A 2 -11.66 2.32 22.13
C GLN A 2 -12.52 1.50 21.19
N THR A 3 -13.75 1.93 21.03
CA THR A 3 -14.81 1.31 20.22
C THR A 3 -14.47 1.44 18.74
N ILE A 4 -14.22 0.32 18.05
CA ILE A 4 -13.89 0.29 16.62
C ILE A 4 -15.19 0.22 15.80
N THR A 5 -15.64 1.37 15.29
CA THR A 5 -16.75 1.48 14.34
C THR A 5 -16.21 1.44 12.90
N GLY A 6 -16.16 0.23 12.34
CA GLY A 6 -15.88 -0.04 10.92
C GLY A 6 -15.24 -1.42 10.74
N LYS A 7 -15.81 -2.30 9.90
CA LYS A 7 -15.18 -3.58 9.53
C LYS A 7 -13.85 -3.28 8.83
N HIS A 8 -12.74 -3.40 9.55
CA HIS A 8 -11.41 -3.42 8.93
C HIS A 8 -11.31 -4.68 8.06
N ASN A 9 -10.65 -4.56 6.91
CA ASN A 9 -10.27 -5.69 6.08
C ASN A 9 -8.94 -6.26 6.61
N HIS A 10 -8.85 -7.59 6.67
CA HIS A 10 -7.65 -8.30 7.09
C HIS A 10 -6.97 -8.90 5.86
N TYR A 11 -5.68 -8.62 5.71
CA TYR A 11 -4.88 -9.14 4.61
C TYR A 11 -3.65 -9.85 5.16
N ARG A 12 -3.31 -10.97 4.52
CA ARG A 12 -2.04 -11.66 4.71
C ARG A 12 -1.16 -11.38 3.51
N ILE A 13 0.04 -10.86 3.76
CA ILE A 13 1.05 -10.60 2.76
C ILE A 13 2.09 -11.69 2.85
N THR A 14 2.37 -12.32 1.71
CA THR A 14 3.45 -13.30 1.56
C THR A 14 4.39 -12.78 0.47
N ILE A 15 5.69 -12.75 0.76
CA ILE A 15 6.74 -12.42 -0.21
C ILE A 15 7.59 -13.67 -0.36
N GLU A 16 7.72 -14.14 -1.59
CA GLU A 16 8.50 -15.32 -1.95
C GLU A 16 9.57 -14.91 -2.95
N GLU A 17 10.82 -15.30 -2.69
CA GLU A 17 11.86 -15.17 -3.70
C GLU A 17 11.58 -16.14 -4.85
N VAL A 18 11.56 -15.64 -6.08
CA VAL A 18 11.28 -16.44 -7.29
C VAL A 18 12.53 -16.75 -8.09
N ASN A 19 13.64 -16.07 -7.81
CA ASN A 19 14.93 -16.28 -8.43
C ASN A 19 16.04 -15.63 -7.59
N ILE A 20 17.18 -16.30 -7.45
CA ILE A 20 18.37 -15.81 -6.77
C ILE A 20 19.61 -16.15 -7.60
N LYS A 21 20.64 -15.29 -7.53
CA LYS A 21 21.93 -15.54 -8.20
C LYS A 21 22.88 -16.41 -7.38
N GLU A 22 22.59 -16.58 -6.10
CA GLU A 22 23.39 -17.28 -5.11
C GLU A 22 22.86 -18.70 -4.93
N ASP A 23 23.75 -19.65 -4.59
CA ASP A 23 23.35 -21.01 -4.26
C ASP A 23 22.93 -21.08 -2.78
N ARG A 24 21.67 -20.70 -2.50
CA ARG A 24 21.03 -20.81 -1.19
C ARG A 24 19.55 -21.17 -1.33
N GLU A 25 18.90 -21.48 -0.23
CA GLU A 25 17.45 -21.69 -0.24
C GLU A 25 16.71 -20.37 -0.48
N LEU A 26 15.62 -20.44 -1.26
CA LEU A 26 14.71 -19.32 -1.50
C LEU A 26 14.01 -18.97 -0.18
N GLN A 27 13.96 -17.68 0.12
CA GLN A 27 13.35 -17.17 1.34
C GLN A 27 11.88 -16.80 1.11
N THR A 28 11.09 -16.97 2.16
CA THR A 28 9.72 -16.50 2.24
C THR A 28 9.52 -15.73 3.55
N MET A 29 8.71 -14.69 3.50
CA MET A 29 8.26 -13.97 4.68
C MET A 29 6.76 -13.70 4.61
N GLN A 30 6.12 -13.73 5.78
CA GLN A 30 4.68 -13.52 5.90
C GLN A 30 4.37 -12.59 7.06
N PHE A 31 3.42 -11.69 6.85
CA PHE A 31 2.85 -10.84 7.89
C PHE A 31 1.38 -10.51 7.59
N GLU A 32 0.67 -10.03 8.59
CA GLU A 32 -0.74 -9.64 8.48
C GLU A 32 -0.89 -8.13 8.72
N ILE A 33 -1.87 -7.53 8.04
CA ILE A 33 -2.24 -6.13 8.22
C ILE A 33 -3.75 -5.99 8.34
N GLU A 34 -4.15 -4.93 9.05
CA GLU A 34 -5.51 -4.43 9.02
C GLU A 34 -5.58 -3.15 8.19
N ASP A 35 -6.58 -3.06 7.33
CA ASP A 35 -6.79 -1.90 6.49
C ASP A 35 -8.28 -1.51 6.44
N ARG A 36 -8.56 -0.22 6.63
CA ARG A 36 -9.91 0.33 6.53
C ARG A 36 -10.44 0.40 5.09
N GLU A 37 -9.54 0.43 4.12
CA GLU A 37 -9.84 0.47 2.71
C GLU A 37 -9.76 -0.93 2.10
N ASN A 38 -10.53 -1.18 1.04
CA ASN A 38 -10.44 -2.42 0.29
C ASN A 38 -9.24 -2.36 -0.69
N MET A 39 -8.19 -3.14 -0.41
CA MET A 39 -6.96 -3.17 -1.22
C MET A 39 -7.22 -3.54 -2.68
N PHE A 40 -8.08 -4.54 -2.92
CA PHE A 40 -8.40 -5.00 -4.29
C PHE A 40 -9.10 -3.90 -5.08
N ALA A 41 -10.13 -3.27 -4.49
CA ALA A 41 -10.84 -2.17 -5.14
C ALA A 41 -9.91 -0.98 -5.47
N ILE A 42 -8.95 -0.68 -4.60
CA ILE A 42 -7.95 0.36 -4.86
C ILE A 42 -7.00 -0.02 -5.99
N VAL A 43 -6.49 -1.26 -6.00
CA VAL A 43 -5.63 -1.76 -7.08
C VAL A 43 -6.38 -1.73 -8.41
N ASP A 44 -7.62 -2.17 -8.45
CA ASP A 44 -8.45 -2.16 -9.66
C ASP A 44 -8.69 -0.74 -10.17
N LYS A 45 -9.00 0.20 -9.28
CA LYS A 45 -9.17 1.61 -9.64
C LYS A 45 -7.88 2.20 -10.21
N ILE A 46 -6.72 1.88 -9.63
CA ILE A 46 -5.42 2.33 -10.14
C ILE A 46 -5.14 1.71 -11.51
N LYS A 47 -5.40 0.42 -11.71
CA LYS A 47 -5.25 -0.24 -13.02
C LYS A 47 -6.09 0.45 -14.11
N GLN A 48 -7.30 0.87 -13.77
CA GLN A 48 -8.22 1.51 -14.70
C GLN A 48 -7.77 2.93 -15.09
N ASP A 49 -7.40 3.74 -14.09
CA ASP A 49 -7.38 5.21 -14.29
C ASP A 49 -5.99 5.84 -14.21
N SER A 50 -4.96 5.10 -13.81
CA SER A 50 -3.62 5.68 -13.61
C SER A 50 -2.80 5.85 -14.91
N GLY A 51 -3.19 5.16 -15.98
CA GLY A 51 -2.39 5.08 -17.22
C GLY A 51 -1.13 4.22 -17.10
N LEU A 52 -0.95 3.47 -16.01
CA LEU A 52 0.14 2.52 -15.81
C LEU A 52 -0.19 1.15 -16.40
N ASP A 53 0.84 0.36 -16.72
CA ASP A 53 0.65 -1.06 -16.99
C ASP A 53 0.14 -1.80 -15.75
N GLU A 54 -0.49 -2.96 -15.95
CA GLU A 54 -1.15 -3.70 -14.89
C GLU A 54 -0.21 -4.07 -13.73
N GLN A 55 1.03 -4.45 -14.04
CA GLN A 55 2.01 -4.84 -13.03
C GLN A 55 2.44 -3.63 -12.19
N SER A 56 2.71 -2.50 -12.83
CA SER A 56 3.06 -1.24 -12.16
C SER A 56 1.91 -0.68 -11.34
N ALA A 57 0.68 -0.71 -11.86
CA ALA A 57 -0.52 -0.31 -11.15
C ALA A 57 -0.74 -1.16 -9.88
N THR A 58 -0.55 -2.48 -9.99
CA THR A 58 -0.64 -3.40 -8.85
C THR A 58 0.42 -3.08 -7.79
N ARG A 59 1.68 -2.92 -8.21
CA ARG A 59 2.79 -2.54 -7.30
C ARG A 59 2.50 -1.22 -6.58
N LEU A 60 2.03 -0.21 -7.32
CA LEU A 60 1.70 1.09 -6.74
C LEU A 60 0.56 0.96 -5.72
N GLY A 61 -0.54 0.30 -6.08
CA GLY A 61 -1.70 0.12 -5.21
C GLY A 61 -1.38 -0.63 -3.93
N VAL A 62 -0.64 -1.74 -4.02
CA VAL A 62 -0.17 -2.48 -2.83
C VAL A 62 0.78 -1.61 -2.00
N GLY A 63 1.78 -0.99 -2.63
CA GLY A 63 2.80 -0.19 -1.95
C GLY A 63 2.22 0.96 -1.13
N ILE A 64 1.28 1.73 -1.70
CA ILE A 64 0.65 2.85 -0.97
C ILE A 64 -0.25 2.37 0.18
N ARG A 65 -0.84 1.17 0.09
CA ARG A 65 -1.67 0.59 1.15
C ARG A 65 -0.85 -0.05 2.27
N LEU A 66 0.36 -0.50 1.98
CA LEU A 66 1.29 -0.94 3.03
C LEU A 66 1.93 0.25 3.73
N LEU A 67 2.41 1.24 2.97
CA LEU A 67 3.16 2.38 3.53
C LEU A 67 2.26 3.45 4.16
N GLY A 68 1.14 3.79 3.51
CA GLY A 68 0.28 4.90 3.93
C GLY A 68 -0.25 4.74 5.36
N PRO A 69 -0.96 3.64 5.69
CA PRO A 69 -1.43 3.35 7.05
C PRO A 69 -0.31 3.31 8.08
N LEU A 70 0.83 2.70 7.76
CA LEU A 70 2.00 2.65 8.63
C LEU A 70 2.46 4.07 9.02
N MET A 71 2.60 4.95 8.02
CA MET A 71 2.93 6.36 8.26
C MET A 71 1.82 7.09 9.04
N MET A 72 0.55 6.70 8.87
CA MET A 72 -0.58 7.36 9.52
C MET A 72 -0.72 6.99 10.99
N GLN A 73 -0.26 5.80 11.39
CA GLN A 73 -0.25 5.32 12.78
C GLN A 73 0.73 6.13 13.64
N ASP A 74 1.91 6.47 13.09
CA ASP A 74 2.90 7.30 13.79
C ASP A 74 3.42 8.46 12.91
N ARG A 75 2.57 9.46 12.69
CA ARG A 75 2.86 10.60 11.80
C ARG A 75 4.02 11.48 12.28
N LYS A 76 4.39 11.39 13.56
CA LYS A 76 5.46 12.18 14.17
C LYS A 76 6.78 11.41 14.24
N HIS A 77 6.80 10.16 13.78
CA HIS A 77 8.02 9.36 13.71
C HIS A 77 9.09 10.11 12.89
N PRO A 78 10.35 10.19 13.37
CA PRO A 78 11.42 10.92 12.67
C PRO A 78 11.64 10.49 11.21
N LEU A 79 11.39 9.22 10.88
CA LEU A 79 11.49 8.74 9.49
C LEU A 79 10.40 9.27 8.56
N PHE A 80 9.25 9.70 9.10
CA PHE A 80 8.08 10.08 8.30
C PHE A 80 7.80 11.57 8.33
N VAL A 81 8.17 12.28 9.41
CA VAL A 81 7.73 13.66 9.67
C VAL A 81 8.03 14.62 8.53
N ASP A 82 9.23 14.54 7.93
CA ASP A 82 9.63 15.41 6.83
C ASP A 82 9.07 14.97 5.48
N PHE A 83 8.79 13.67 5.32
CA PHE A 83 8.20 13.12 4.09
C PHE A 83 6.68 13.27 4.03
N MET A 84 6.02 13.34 5.18
CA MET A 84 4.57 13.37 5.33
C MET A 84 3.85 14.43 4.45
N PRO A 85 4.31 15.70 4.39
CA PRO A 85 3.69 16.71 3.54
C PRO A 85 3.73 16.32 2.05
N HIS A 86 4.84 15.76 1.59
CA HIS A 86 5.02 15.32 0.20
C HIS A 86 4.19 14.09 -0.12
N PHE A 87 4.15 13.11 0.78
CA PHE A 87 3.28 11.94 0.65
C PHE A 87 1.80 12.35 0.56
N ARG A 88 1.37 13.34 1.36
CA ARG A 88 -0.01 13.87 1.28
C ARG A 88 -0.29 14.49 -0.08
N ASN A 89 0.61 15.32 -0.61
CA ASN A 89 0.45 15.94 -1.93
C ASN A 89 0.38 14.89 -3.03
N PHE A 90 1.24 13.86 -2.98
CA PHE A 90 1.19 12.73 -3.89
C PHE A 90 -0.17 12.02 -3.84
N MET A 91 -0.67 11.66 -2.65
CA MET A 91 -1.96 10.99 -2.49
C MET A 91 -3.14 11.84 -2.96
N GLN A 92 -3.08 13.17 -2.80
CA GLN A 92 -4.09 14.08 -3.33
C GLN A 92 -4.10 14.09 -4.86
N ASN A 93 -2.94 14.14 -5.49
CA ASN A 93 -2.81 14.08 -6.95
C ASN A 93 -3.30 12.73 -7.48
N LEU A 94 -2.88 11.62 -6.87
CA LEU A 94 -3.36 10.28 -7.21
C LEU A 94 -4.90 10.23 -7.16
N LYS A 95 -5.51 10.68 -6.06
CA LYS A 95 -6.98 10.71 -5.94
C LYS A 95 -7.66 11.57 -7.00
N LYS A 96 -7.05 12.68 -7.44
CA LYS A 96 -7.59 13.50 -8.53
C LYS A 96 -7.53 12.75 -9.85
N THR A 97 -6.42 12.08 -10.16
CA THR A 97 -6.27 11.24 -11.34
C THR A 97 -7.34 10.14 -11.37
N LEU A 98 -7.51 9.39 -10.28
CA LEU A 98 -8.49 8.30 -10.19
C LEU A 98 -9.96 8.76 -10.16
N LYS A 99 -10.23 10.06 -9.93
CA LYS A 99 -11.58 10.65 -9.96
C LYS A 99 -11.89 11.37 -11.27
N GLY A 100 -10.87 11.65 -12.07
CA GLY A 100 -10.94 12.40 -13.33
C GLY A 100 -11.03 11.52 -14.58
N ALA A 101 -11.10 10.20 -14.40
CA ALA A 101 -11.36 9.20 -15.42
C ALA A 101 -12.79 8.66 -15.28
#